data_AF-A0A0W1F009-F1
#
_entry.id   AF-A0A0W1F009-F1
#
_cell.length_a   1.000
_cell.length_b   1.000
_cell.length_c   1.000
_cell.angle_alpha   90.00
_cell.angle_beta   90.00
_cell.angle_gamma   90.00
#
_symmetry.space_group_name_H-M   'P 1'
#
loop_
_entity.id
_entity.type
_entity.pdbx_description
1 polymer ?
#
loop_
_entity_poly.entity_id
_entity_poly.type
_entity_poly.pdbx_seq_one_letter_code
_entity_poly.pdbx_strand_id
1 'polypeptide(L)'
;MSGKNAMWLTIIAIAAVFGAFIGPPVFEAIGDETMMIVAPILLILFIGVIVWALSSNKRGIKADGGLVADARKMEPPTGKARIYVCRRGFVAALQGMNVTLDGTASGQIKSGQMLMADVDPGKHHLHVATAKASLARPAEFEIDLGAGGVVVIHAMIEMGALKGDVKLTRLDAKSARDNVHATKLMLWEAAPA
;
A
#
# COMPACT_ATOMS: atom_id res chain seq x y z
N MET A 1 2.12 15.50 20.91
CA MET A 1 2.76 15.12 19.63
C MET A 1 2.04 13.90 19.06
N SER A 2 1.52 13.96 17.83
CA SER A 2 0.89 12.78 17.18
C SER A 2 1.91 11.64 17.07
N GLY A 3 1.52 10.39 17.34
CA GLY A 3 2.42 9.23 17.32
C GLY A 3 3.18 9.04 15.99
N LYS A 4 2.62 9.55 14.88
CA LYS A 4 3.30 9.60 13.58
C LYS A 4 4.53 10.52 13.59
N ASN A 5 4.45 11.68 14.24
CA ASN A 5 5.54 12.65 14.29
C ASN A 5 6.69 12.14 15.17
N ALA A 6 6.36 11.45 16.27
CA ALA A 6 7.36 10.80 17.13
C ALA A 6 8.13 9.71 16.36
N MET A 7 7.42 8.85 15.61
CA MET A 7 8.05 7.81 14.79
C MET A 7 9.01 8.39 13.73
N TRP A 8 8.61 9.45 13.03
CA TRP A 8 9.47 10.11 12.04
C TRP A 8 10.73 10.71 12.67
N LEU A 9 10.61 11.37 13.82
CA LEU A 9 11.75 11.93 14.53
C LEU A 9 12.73 10.85 15.01
N THR A 10 12.21 9.70 15.49
CA THR A 10 13.05 8.57 15.89
C THR A 10 13.81 7.97 14.71
N ILE A 11 13.18 7.80 13.55
CA ILE A 11 13.85 7.29 12.35
C ILE A 11 14.97 8.23 11.90
N ILE A 12 14.70 9.54 11.88
CA ILE A 12 15.69 10.56 11.50
C ILE A 12 16.88 10.54 12.48
N ALA A 13 16.61 10.44 13.79
CA ALA A 13 17.65 10.36 14.80
C ALA A 13 18.53 9.11 14.64
N ILE A 14 17.93 7.93 14.40
CA ILE A 14 18.68 6.70 14.16
C ILE A 14 19.53 6.81 12.90
N ALA A 15 18.97 7.34 11.81
CA ALA A 15 19.72 7.54 10.56
C ALA A 15 20.89 8.51 10.73
N ALA A 16 20.71 9.59 11.49
CA ALA A 16 21.77 10.55 11.80
C ALA A 16 22.89 9.91 12.63
N VAL A 17 22.55 9.10 13.63
CA VAL A 17 23.53 8.34 14.44
C VAL A 17 24.29 7.34 13.57
N PHE A 18 23.58 6.55 12.74
CA PHE A 18 24.22 5.60 11.83
C PHE A 18 25.18 6.29 10.85
N GLY A 19 24.76 7.42 10.27
CA GLY A 19 25.60 8.23 9.39
C GLY A 19 26.83 8.80 10.10
N ALA A 20 26.68 9.26 11.35
CA ALA A 20 27.78 9.81 12.13
C ALA A 20 28.81 8.75 12.57
N PHE A 21 28.40 7.49 12.79
CA PHE A 21 29.29 6.41 13.19
C PHE A 21 29.91 5.65 12.01
N ILE A 22 29.17 5.47 10.91
CA ILE A 22 29.68 4.77 9.70
C ILE A 22 30.41 5.74 8.77
N GLY A 23 30.03 7.01 8.75
CA GLY A 23 30.62 8.03 7.89
C GLY A 23 32.14 8.13 8.04
N PRO A 24 32.67 8.56 9.21
CA PRO A 24 34.10 8.78 9.40
C PRO A 24 35.01 7.62 8.99
N PRO A 25 34.78 6.35 9.40
CA PRO A 25 35.64 5.24 8.96
C PRO A 25 35.54 4.94 7.46
N VAL A 26 34.40 5.21 6.82
CA VAL A 26 34.25 5.08 5.36
C VAL A 26 34.99 6.22 4.64
N PHE A 27 34.94 7.44 5.16
CA PHE A 27 35.67 8.60 4.62
C PHE A 27 37.19 8.41 4.74
N GLU A 28 37.69 7.95 5.89
CA GLU A 28 39.11 7.66 6.10
C GLU A 28 39.63 6.54 5.18
N ALA A 29 38.83 5.51 4.92
CA ALA A 29 39.23 4.38 4.08
C ALA A 29 39.28 4.72 2.57
N ILE A 30 38.46 5.66 2.12
CA ILE A 30 38.28 5.98 0.68
C ILE A 30 39.03 7.26 0.28
N GLY A 31 39.27 8.16 1.24
CA GLY A 31 39.92 9.46 1.04
C GLY A 31 38.96 10.55 0.54
N ASP A 32 39.23 11.79 0.96
CA ASP A 32 38.33 12.93 0.79
C ASP A 32 38.02 13.26 -0.68
N GLU A 33 39.03 13.27 -1.56
CA GLU A 33 38.84 13.58 -2.99
C GLU A 33 37.93 12.55 -3.68
N THR A 34 38.14 11.27 -3.38
CA THR A 34 37.34 10.17 -3.92
C THR A 34 35.92 10.22 -3.39
N MET A 35 35.72 10.50 -2.10
CA MET A 35 34.39 10.60 -1.49
C MET A 35 33.57 11.77 -2.04
N MET A 36 34.20 12.89 -2.39
CA MET A 36 33.52 14.01 -3.06
C MET A 36 32.92 13.62 -4.41
N ILE A 37 33.46 12.61 -5.09
CA ILE A 37 32.94 12.09 -6.36
C ILE A 37 31.98 10.91 -6.14
N VAL A 38 32.35 9.97 -5.26
CA VAL A 38 31.58 8.74 -5.02
C VAL A 38 30.25 9.04 -4.31
N ALA A 39 30.25 9.92 -3.31
CA ALA A 39 29.03 10.24 -2.57
C ALA A 39 27.89 10.79 -3.44
N PRO A 40 28.09 11.79 -4.33
CA PRO A 40 27.01 12.26 -5.20
C PRO A 40 26.58 11.19 -6.21
N ILE A 41 27.49 10.35 -6.72
CA ILE A 41 27.14 9.23 -7.62
C ILE A 41 26.23 8.24 -6.89
N LEU A 42 26.60 7.81 -5.68
CA LEU A 42 25.79 6.90 -4.88
C LEU A 42 24.43 7.52 -4.54
N LEU A 43 24.38 8.81 -4.25
CA LEU A 43 23.13 9.52 -4.00
C LEU A 43 22.24 9.54 -5.25
N ILE A 44 22.80 9.84 -6.43
CA ILE A 44 22.08 9.82 -7.71
C ILE A 44 21.56 8.42 -8.00
N LEU A 45 22.37 7.38 -7.82
CA LEU A 45 21.96 5.99 -8.01
C LEU A 45 20.84 5.60 -7.05
N PHE A 46 20.96 5.97 -5.77
CA PHE A 46 19.95 5.70 -4.77
C PHE A 46 18.61 6.38 -5.09
N ILE A 47 18.64 7.66 -5.45
CA ILE A 47 17.44 8.40 -5.90
C ILE A 47 16.88 7.75 -7.17
N GLY A 48 17.74 7.37 -8.12
CA GLY A 48 17.35 6.69 -9.35
C GLY A 48 16.60 5.39 -9.08
N VAL A 49 17.07 4.57 -8.14
CA VAL A 49 16.39 3.35 -7.71
C VAL A 49 15.02 3.65 -7.10
N ILE A 50 14.90 4.68 -6.25
CA ILE A 50 13.60 5.08 -5.68
C ILE A 50 12.62 5.53 -6.77
N VAL A 51 13.07 6.41 -7.69
CA VAL A 51 12.25 6.89 -8.80
C VAL A 51 11.81 5.72 -9.68
N TRP A 52 12.73 4.80 -10.00
CA TRP A 52 12.42 3.61 -10.79
C TRP A 52 11.44 2.65 -10.09
N ALA A 53 11.55 2.49 -8.77
CA ALA A 53 10.63 1.66 -7.98
C ALA A 53 9.22 2.25 -7.99
N LEU A 54 9.11 3.58 -7.86
CA LEU A 54 7.84 4.29 -7.79
C LEU A 54 7.27 4.69 -9.17
N SER A 55 8.00 4.47 -10.27
CA SER A 55 7.62 4.94 -11.61
C SER A 55 6.33 4.31 -12.14
N SER A 56 5.95 3.13 -11.65
CA SER A 56 4.71 2.43 -12.02
C SER A 56 3.50 2.87 -11.19
N ASN A 57 3.67 3.85 -10.29
CA ASN A 57 2.56 4.37 -9.50
C ASN A 57 1.66 5.26 -10.34
N LYS A 58 0.35 5.00 -10.27
CA LYS A 58 -0.69 5.80 -10.89
C LYS A 58 -1.24 6.84 -9.91
N ARG A 59 -1.80 7.92 -10.46
CA ARG A 59 -2.61 8.88 -9.71
C ARG A 59 -4.03 8.35 -9.66
N GLY A 60 -4.45 7.84 -8.50
CA GLY A 60 -5.85 7.45 -8.30
C GLY A 60 -6.78 8.66 -8.18
N ILE A 61 -8.02 8.49 -8.61
CA ILE A 61 -9.09 9.49 -8.45
C ILE A 61 -9.74 9.27 -7.08
N LYS A 62 -9.86 10.35 -6.29
CA LYS A 62 -10.54 10.27 -4.99
C LYS A 62 -12.04 10.24 -5.22
N ALA A 63 -12.74 9.41 -4.47
CA ALA A 63 -14.20 9.45 -4.45
C ALA A 63 -14.69 10.76 -3.82
N ASP A 64 -15.90 11.19 -4.21
CA ASP A 64 -16.56 12.35 -3.62
C ASP A 64 -17.07 12.07 -2.19
N GLY A 65 -17.57 13.11 -1.53
CA GLY A 65 -18.06 13.01 -0.15
C GLY A 65 -19.28 12.09 0.02
N GLY A 66 -20.14 11.99 -1.01
CA GLY A 66 -21.33 11.15 -0.97
C GLY A 66 -20.98 9.66 -1.00
N LEU A 67 -20.12 9.27 -1.94
CA LEU A 67 -19.58 7.92 -2.04
C LEU A 67 -18.74 7.55 -0.83
N VAL A 68 -17.97 8.49 -0.27
CA VAL A 68 -17.25 8.24 0.99
C VAL A 68 -18.23 7.99 2.12
N ALA A 69 -19.27 8.83 2.29
CA ALA A 69 -20.26 8.65 3.35
C ALA A 69 -20.97 7.30 3.22
N ASP A 70 -21.36 6.90 2.01
CA ASP A 70 -21.94 5.59 1.74
C ASP A 70 -20.98 4.45 2.10
N ALA A 71 -19.73 4.54 1.64
CA ALA A 71 -18.70 3.56 1.97
C ALA A 71 -18.46 3.41 3.48
N ARG A 72 -18.71 4.46 4.29
CA ARG A 72 -18.55 4.40 5.75
C ARG A 72 -19.73 3.78 6.47
N LYS A 73 -20.90 3.66 5.83
CA LYS A 73 -22.02 2.90 6.41
C LYS A 73 -21.72 1.41 6.48
N MET A 74 -20.87 0.91 5.56
CA MET A 74 -20.58 -0.52 5.43
C MET A 74 -21.86 -1.35 5.28
N GLU A 75 -22.80 -0.82 4.51
CA GLU A 75 -24.04 -1.48 4.13
C GLU A 75 -24.04 -1.62 2.60
N PRO A 76 -24.16 -2.83 2.05
CA PRO A 76 -24.25 -3.01 0.61
C PRO A 76 -25.65 -2.61 0.11
N PRO A 77 -25.79 -2.23 -1.16
CA PRO A 77 -27.10 -2.08 -1.78
C PRO A 77 -27.93 -3.38 -1.71
N THR A 78 -29.25 -3.25 -1.73
CA THR A 78 -30.16 -4.40 -1.68
C THR A 78 -29.83 -5.42 -2.77
N GLY A 79 -29.66 -6.68 -2.38
CA GLY A 79 -29.35 -7.78 -3.30
C GLY A 79 -27.87 -7.92 -3.68
N LYS A 80 -27.00 -6.99 -3.24
CA LYS A 80 -25.56 -7.03 -3.50
C LYS A 80 -24.78 -7.37 -2.23
N ALA A 81 -23.50 -7.68 -2.40
CA ALA A 81 -22.49 -7.75 -1.35
C ALA A 81 -21.48 -6.61 -1.55
N ARG A 82 -20.67 -6.30 -0.53
CA ARG A 82 -19.67 -5.23 -0.60
C ARG A 82 -18.29 -5.71 -0.17
N ILE A 83 -17.30 -5.45 -1.03
CA ILE A 83 -15.89 -5.79 -0.80
C ILE A 83 -15.10 -4.48 -0.65
N TYR A 84 -14.31 -4.40 0.41
CA TYR A 84 -13.32 -3.35 0.59
C TYR A 84 -11.91 -3.92 0.52
N VAL A 85 -11.01 -3.21 -0.16
CA VAL A 85 -9.58 -3.52 -0.14
C VAL A 85 -8.84 -2.38 0.55
N CYS A 86 -8.64 -2.60 1.86
CA CYS A 86 -7.82 -1.88 2.82
C CYS A 86 -6.32 -1.90 2.54
N ARG A 87 -5.64 -0.80 2.17
CA ARG A 87 -4.17 -0.76 2.31
C ARG A 87 -3.72 0.08 3.48
N ARG A 88 -3.13 -0.58 4.48
CA ARG A 88 -2.45 0.08 5.61
C ARG A 88 -1.15 -0.65 5.92
N GLY A 89 -0.11 0.11 6.21
CA GLY A 89 1.21 -0.46 6.52
C GLY A 89 2.31 0.55 6.27
N PHE A 90 3.42 0.40 6.99
CA PHE A 90 4.57 1.28 6.84
C PHE A 90 5.52 0.82 5.73
N VAL A 91 5.72 -0.49 5.60
CA VAL A 91 6.61 -1.09 4.61
C VAL A 91 6.15 -0.70 3.20
N ALA A 92 7.07 -0.10 2.45
CA ALA A 92 6.84 0.39 1.09
C ALA A 92 5.55 1.24 0.95
N ALA A 93 5.25 2.09 1.94
CA ALA A 93 3.99 2.85 2.01
C ALA A 93 3.66 3.67 0.73
N LEU A 94 4.69 4.19 0.05
CA LEU A 94 4.54 4.95 -1.20
C LEU A 94 4.35 4.08 -2.44
N GLN A 95 4.73 2.80 -2.38
CA GLN A 95 4.60 1.87 -3.50
C GLN A 95 3.13 1.58 -3.77
N GLY A 96 2.61 1.76 -4.98
CA GLY A 96 1.24 1.39 -5.31
C GLY A 96 1.03 -0.13 -5.27
N MET A 97 -0.19 -0.55 -4.93
CA MET A 97 -0.65 -1.93 -5.09
C MET A 97 -1.79 -1.95 -6.10
N ASN A 98 -1.57 -2.67 -7.19
CA ASN A 98 -2.59 -2.95 -8.19
C ASN A 98 -3.54 -4.00 -7.61
N VAL A 99 -4.82 -3.70 -7.62
CA VAL A 99 -5.89 -4.54 -7.12
C VAL A 99 -6.75 -4.90 -8.33
N THR A 100 -6.95 -6.19 -8.54
CA THR A 100 -7.82 -6.72 -9.58
C THR A 100 -8.87 -7.62 -8.95
N LEU A 101 -10.14 -7.39 -9.28
CA LEU A 101 -11.28 -8.17 -8.80
C LEU A 101 -11.96 -8.84 -9.99
N ASP A 102 -12.14 -10.15 -9.90
CA ASP A 102 -12.77 -10.99 -10.92
C ASP A 102 -12.17 -10.85 -12.33
N GLY A 103 -10.87 -10.53 -12.39
CA GLY A 103 -10.11 -10.35 -13.63
C GLY A 103 -10.51 -9.14 -14.49
N THR A 104 -11.53 -8.37 -14.09
CA THR A 104 -12.11 -7.29 -14.91
C THR A 104 -11.98 -5.93 -14.25
N ALA A 105 -12.33 -5.83 -12.97
CA ALA A 105 -12.16 -4.58 -12.23
C ALA A 105 -10.69 -4.38 -11.89
N SER A 106 -10.20 -3.16 -12.04
CA SER A 106 -8.81 -2.83 -11.69
C SER A 106 -8.67 -1.44 -11.09
N GLY A 107 -7.75 -1.30 -10.15
CA GLY A 107 -7.42 -0.03 -9.52
C GLY A 107 -6.09 -0.10 -8.79
N GLN A 108 -5.58 1.05 -8.35
CA GLN A 108 -4.33 1.11 -7.59
C GLN A 108 -4.48 1.89 -6.27
N ILE A 109 -4.00 1.29 -5.18
CA ILE A 109 -4.02 1.89 -3.84
C ILE A 109 -2.64 1.99 -3.19
N LYS A 110 -2.41 3.09 -2.46
CA LYS A 110 -1.25 3.34 -1.60
C LYS A 110 -1.61 3.17 -0.12
N SER A 111 -0.62 3.20 0.77
CA SER A 111 -0.89 3.10 2.20
C SER A 111 -1.78 4.25 2.67
N GLY A 112 -2.84 3.92 3.41
CA GLY A 112 -3.89 4.84 3.82
C GLY A 112 -4.99 5.04 2.78
N GLN A 113 -5.07 4.21 1.74
CA GLN A 113 -6.11 4.25 0.71
C GLN A 113 -6.90 2.93 0.67
N MET A 114 -8.10 2.99 0.11
CA MET A 114 -8.98 1.84 -0.10
C MET A 114 -9.69 1.89 -1.44
N LEU A 115 -10.07 0.72 -1.95
CA LEU A 115 -11.09 0.53 -2.98
C LEU A 115 -12.32 -0.12 -2.35
N MET A 116 -13.49 0.17 -2.91
CA MET A 116 -14.77 -0.40 -2.49
C MET A 116 -15.55 -0.81 -3.74
N ALA A 117 -16.10 -2.02 -3.73
CA ALA A 117 -16.87 -2.61 -4.82
C ALA A 117 -18.17 -3.19 -4.27
N ASP A 118 -19.27 -2.86 -4.92
CA ASP A 118 -20.53 -3.59 -4.78
C ASP A 118 -20.54 -4.70 -5.82
N VAL A 119 -20.79 -5.94 -5.39
CA VAL A 119 -20.69 -7.13 -6.22
C VAL A 119 -21.93 -8.01 -6.05
N ASP A 120 -22.20 -8.87 -7.03
CA ASP A 120 -23.24 -9.89 -6.88
C ASP A 120 -22.88 -10.89 -5.78
N PRO A 121 -23.86 -11.51 -5.10
CA PRO A 121 -23.58 -12.61 -4.17
C PRO A 121 -22.91 -13.79 -4.88
N GLY A 122 -21.86 -14.34 -4.28
CA GLY A 122 -21.13 -15.48 -4.82
C GLY A 122 -19.66 -15.46 -4.47
N LYS A 123 -18.89 -16.17 -5.31
CA LYS A 123 -17.43 -16.26 -5.21
C LYS A 123 -16.77 -15.20 -6.07
N HIS A 124 -15.84 -14.48 -5.46
CA HIS A 124 -15.02 -13.46 -6.10
C HIS A 124 -13.55 -13.75 -5.90
N HIS A 125 -12.78 -13.48 -6.94
CA HIS A 125 -11.34 -13.65 -6.95
C HIS A 125 -10.65 -12.30 -6.85
N LEU A 126 -9.92 -12.09 -5.75
CA LEU A 126 -9.10 -10.91 -5.53
C LEU A 126 -7.64 -11.23 -5.82
N HIS A 127 -7.04 -10.53 -6.77
CA HIS A 127 -5.59 -10.59 -7.01
C HIS A 127 -4.96 -9.21 -6.73
N VAL A 128 -3.85 -9.20 -6.00
CA VAL A 128 -3.17 -7.97 -5.60
C VAL A 128 -1.66 -8.09 -5.78
N ALA A 129 -1.07 -7.13 -6.50
CA ALA A 129 0.36 -7.07 -6.80
C ALA A 129 0.93 -5.67 -6.53
N THR A 130 2.24 -5.56 -6.30
CA THR A 130 2.89 -4.24 -6.31
C THR A 130 2.87 -3.65 -7.72
N ALA A 131 2.67 -2.34 -7.83
CA ALA A 131 2.65 -1.63 -9.12
C ALA A 131 3.92 -1.90 -9.95
N LYS A 132 5.06 -2.04 -9.25
CA LYS A 132 6.27 -2.62 -9.79
C LYS A 132 6.33 -4.09 -9.38
N ALA A 133 5.97 -5.00 -10.27
CA ALA A 133 5.83 -6.44 -9.98
C ALA A 133 7.13 -7.12 -9.47
N SER A 134 8.29 -6.53 -9.74
CA SER A 134 9.57 -7.05 -9.26
C SER A 134 9.79 -6.87 -7.75
N LEU A 135 9.03 -6.01 -7.06
CA LEU A 135 9.29 -5.64 -5.66
C LEU A 135 8.72 -6.63 -4.64
N ALA A 136 7.56 -7.22 -4.90
CA ALA A 136 6.95 -8.21 -4.00
C ALA A 136 6.26 -9.32 -4.80
N ARG A 137 6.13 -10.51 -4.20
CA ARG A 137 5.29 -11.58 -4.78
C ARG A 137 3.82 -11.17 -4.64
N PRO A 138 3.01 -11.35 -5.70
CA PRO A 138 1.59 -11.05 -5.64
C PRO A 138 0.87 -12.04 -4.71
N ALA A 139 -0.35 -11.68 -4.33
CA ALA A 139 -1.22 -12.56 -3.56
C ALA A 139 -2.62 -12.61 -4.17
N GLU A 140 -3.24 -13.76 -3.98
CA GLU A 140 -4.61 -14.04 -4.40
C GLU A 140 -5.44 -14.37 -3.15
N PHE A 141 -6.74 -14.05 -3.20
CA PHE A 141 -7.65 -14.29 -2.10
C PHE A 141 -9.06 -14.55 -2.65
N GLU A 142 -9.60 -15.73 -2.33
CA GLU A 142 -10.98 -16.11 -2.65
C GLU A 142 -11.94 -15.54 -1.61
N ILE A 143 -13.02 -14.93 -2.08
CA ILE A 143 -14.03 -14.28 -1.24
C ILE A 143 -15.38 -14.89 -1.58
N ASP A 144 -16.04 -15.51 -0.60
CA ASP A 144 -17.42 -15.99 -0.73
C ASP A 144 -18.35 -15.12 0.13
N LEU A 145 -19.37 -14.53 -0.49
CA LEU A 145 -20.30 -13.60 0.14
C LEU A 145 -21.74 -13.85 -0.32
N GLY A 146 -22.65 -13.93 0.65
CA GLY A 146 -24.09 -13.85 0.38
C GLY A 146 -24.57 -12.41 0.20
N ALA A 147 -25.82 -12.25 -0.23
CA ALA A 147 -26.49 -10.94 -0.29
C ALA A 147 -26.48 -10.25 1.08
N GLY A 148 -26.19 -8.95 1.11
CA GLY A 148 -25.99 -8.23 2.37
C GLY A 148 -24.61 -8.41 2.99
N GLY A 149 -23.78 -9.31 2.44
CA GLY A 149 -22.45 -9.62 2.96
C GLY A 149 -21.48 -8.46 2.79
N VAL A 150 -20.66 -8.23 3.81
CA VAL A 150 -19.58 -7.23 3.77
C VAL A 150 -18.26 -7.85 4.19
N VAL A 151 -17.22 -7.59 3.42
CA VAL A 151 -15.85 -8.00 3.77
C VAL A 151 -14.88 -6.85 3.59
N VAL A 152 -13.90 -6.79 4.49
CA VAL A 152 -12.76 -5.89 4.37
C VAL A 152 -11.50 -6.73 4.33
N ILE A 153 -10.77 -6.63 3.22
CA ILE A 153 -9.49 -7.27 3.02
C ILE A 153 -8.39 -6.25 3.29
N HIS A 154 -7.54 -6.54 4.27
CA HIS A 154 -6.33 -5.78 4.52
C HIS A 154 -5.21 -6.32 3.65
N ALA A 155 -4.74 -5.47 2.75
CA ALA A 155 -3.58 -5.69 1.90
C ALA A 155 -2.35 -4.98 2.48
N MET A 156 -1.29 -5.74 2.73
CA MET A 156 -0.03 -5.26 3.28
C MET A 156 1.15 -5.83 2.48
N ILE A 157 2.28 -5.13 2.50
CA ILE A 157 3.57 -5.69 2.04
C ILE A 157 4.35 -6.08 3.29
N GLU A 158 4.77 -7.34 3.36
CA GLU A 158 5.67 -7.85 4.40
C GLU A 158 7.07 -8.05 3.80
N MET A 159 8.10 -7.87 4.63
CA MET A 159 9.47 -8.16 4.23
C MET A 159 9.71 -9.66 4.38
N GLY A 160 9.92 -10.35 3.26
CA GLY A 160 10.41 -11.73 3.26
C GLY A 160 11.95 -11.78 3.28
N ALA A 161 12.50 -12.99 3.47
CA ALA A 161 13.94 -13.20 3.56
C ALA A 161 14.72 -12.86 2.26
N LEU A 162 14.06 -12.96 1.10
CA LEU A 162 14.67 -12.72 -0.22
C LEU A 162 13.93 -11.68 -1.05
N LYS A 163 12.60 -11.60 -0.91
CA LYS A 163 11.73 -10.70 -1.66
C LYS A 163 10.53 -10.35 -0.77
N GLY A 164 9.96 -9.16 -0.96
CA GLY A 164 8.73 -8.78 -0.28
C GLY A 164 7.55 -9.69 -0.68
N ASP A 165 6.54 -9.75 0.17
CA ASP A 165 5.32 -10.51 -0.07
C ASP A 165 4.11 -9.60 0.10
N VAL A 166 3.15 -9.68 -0.82
CA VAL A 166 1.82 -9.14 -0.56
C VAL A 166 1.10 -10.11 0.35
N LYS A 167 0.50 -9.60 1.42
CA LYS A 167 -0.35 -10.35 2.33
C LYS A 167 -1.75 -9.78 2.31
N LEU A 168 -2.71 -10.68 2.12
CA LEU A 168 -4.13 -10.37 2.15
C LEU A 168 -4.73 -11.04 3.38
N THR A 169 -5.45 -10.27 4.19
CA THR A 169 -6.06 -10.78 5.43
C THR A 169 -7.49 -10.25 5.53
N ARG A 170 -8.44 -11.15 5.72
CA ARG A 170 -9.82 -10.78 6.05
C ARG A 170 -9.86 -10.22 7.47
N LEU A 171 -10.37 -9.00 7.63
CA LEU A 171 -10.48 -8.35 8.93
C LEU A 171 -11.75 -8.76 9.67
N ASP A 172 -11.66 -8.79 11.00
CA ASP A 172 -12.83 -8.85 11.89
C ASP A 172 -13.64 -7.54 11.83
N ALA A 173 -14.87 -7.57 12.34
CA ALA A 173 -15.80 -6.44 12.23
C ALA A 173 -15.27 -5.12 12.85
N LYS A 174 -14.49 -5.19 13.94
CA LYS A 174 -13.95 -3.99 14.59
C LYS A 174 -12.81 -3.43 13.74
N SER A 175 -11.82 -4.26 13.42
CA SER A 175 -10.68 -3.88 12.59
C SER A 175 -11.12 -3.40 11.21
N ALA A 176 -12.15 -4.02 10.64
CA ALA A 176 -12.76 -3.66 9.37
C ALA A 176 -13.30 -2.22 9.40
N ARG A 177 -14.13 -1.88 10.39
CA ARG A 177 -14.63 -0.51 10.59
C ARG A 177 -13.48 0.47 10.77
N ASP A 178 -12.53 0.17 11.65
CA ASP A 178 -11.38 1.07 11.89
C ASP A 178 -10.56 1.32 10.61
N ASN A 179 -10.39 0.30 9.76
CA ASN A 179 -9.68 0.40 8.49
C ASN A 179 -10.45 1.22 7.46
N VAL A 180 -11.73 0.91 7.26
CA VAL A 180 -12.60 1.67 6.36
C VAL A 180 -12.62 3.13 6.82
N HIS A 181 -12.69 3.39 8.13
CA HIS A 181 -12.73 4.76 8.65
C HIS A 181 -11.41 5.54 8.48
N ALA A 182 -10.27 4.87 8.60
CA ALA A 182 -8.95 5.48 8.55
C ALA A 182 -8.36 5.65 7.15
N THR A 183 -8.99 5.10 6.10
CA THR A 183 -8.44 5.07 4.73
C THR A 183 -9.22 5.92 3.74
N LYS A 184 -8.53 6.55 2.79
CA LYS A 184 -9.14 7.39 1.74
C LYS A 184 -9.75 6.49 0.66
N LEU A 185 -11.02 6.70 0.33
CA LEU A 185 -11.66 5.99 -0.78
C LEU A 185 -11.14 6.50 -2.13
N MET A 186 -10.67 5.56 -2.93
CA MET A 186 -10.26 5.78 -4.32
C MET A 186 -11.30 5.12 -5.24
N LEU A 187 -11.47 5.68 -6.44
CA LEU A 187 -12.27 5.06 -7.48
C LEU A 187 -11.46 3.98 -8.20
N TRP A 188 -12.16 2.98 -8.71
CA TRP A 188 -11.60 2.00 -9.63
C TRP A 188 -11.22 2.67 -10.96
N GLU A 189 -10.16 2.17 -11.60
CA GLU A 189 -9.78 2.56 -12.95
C GLU A 189 -10.67 1.87 -13.99
N ALA A 190 -10.90 0.58 -13.79
CA ALA A 190 -11.96 -0.19 -14.43
C ALA A 190 -12.91 -0.67 -13.33
N ALA A 191 -14.17 -0.21 -13.38
CA ALA A 191 -15.16 -0.53 -12.36
C ALA A 191 -15.55 -2.02 -12.40
N PRO A 192 -15.88 -2.62 -11.25
CA PRO A 192 -16.51 -3.93 -11.20
C PRO A 192 -17.89 -3.90 -11.86
N ALA A 193 -18.28 -5.03 -12.45
CA ALA A 193 -19.57 -5.23 -13.10
C ALA A 193 -20.71 -5.41 -12.09
#